data_AF-A0A934N7S6-F1
#
_entry.id   AF-A0A934N7S6-F1
#
_cell.length_a   1.000
_cell.length_b   1.000
_cell.length_c   1.000
_cell.angle_alpha   90.00
_cell.angle_beta   90.00
_cell.angle_gamma   90.00
#
_symmetry.space_group_name_H-M   'P 1'
#
loop_
_entity.id
_entity.type
_entity.pdbx_description
1 polymer ?
#
loop_
_entity_poly.entity_id
_entity_poly.type
_entity_poly.pdbx_seq_one_letter_code
_entity_poly.pdbx_strand_id
1 'polypeptide(L)' 'MCMSCGCGEPNERHKPGDITLDDLKTAASNHDLEVEQTADNIHDLARDLKQSGQIT' A
#
# COMPACT_ATOMS: atom_id res chain seq x y z
N MET A 1 -0.99 8.87 -7.21
CA MET A 1 -0.95 7.67 -8.06
C MET A 1 -1.96 6.68 -7.54
N CYS A 2 -2.57 5.79 -8.32
CA CYS A 2 -2.96 4.56 -7.63
C CYS A 2 -1.70 4.07 -6.90
N MET A 3 -1.80 3.83 -5.60
CA MET A 3 -0.66 3.61 -4.70
C MET A 3 0.20 2.44 -5.18
N SER A 4 -0.34 1.61 -6.07
CA SER A 4 0.35 0.57 -6.82
C SER A 4 1.37 1.04 -7.87
N CYS A 5 1.13 2.12 -8.65
CA CYS A 5 1.86 2.38 -9.91
C CYS A 5 2.89 3.52 -9.88
N GLY A 6 2.78 4.52 -9.01
CA GLY A 6 3.73 5.63 -9.10
C GLY A 6 3.36 6.77 -10.10
N CYS A 7 2.20 6.74 -10.81
CA CYS A 7 1.77 7.79 -11.77
C CYS A 7 1.48 9.25 -11.29
N GLY A 8 0.51 9.49 -10.39
CA GLY A 8 0.22 10.84 -9.87
C GLY A 8 -1.17 11.00 -9.28
N GLU A 9 -2.15 10.16 -9.64
CA GLU A 9 -3.54 10.27 -9.15
C GLU A 9 -3.89 9.36 -7.95
N PRO A 10 -3.75 9.78 -6.67
CA PRO A 10 -3.91 8.93 -5.46
C PRO A 10 -5.22 8.16 -5.35
N ASN A 11 -6.30 8.73 -5.88
CA ASN A 11 -7.65 8.21 -5.71
C ASN A 11 -8.21 7.53 -6.97
N GLU A 12 -7.47 7.54 -8.09
CA GLU A 12 -7.95 6.96 -9.34
C GLU A 12 -7.58 5.49 -9.44
N ARG A 13 -8.58 4.63 -9.59
CA ARG A 13 -8.41 3.19 -9.78
C ARG A 13 -8.29 2.89 -11.28
N HIS A 14 -7.06 2.79 -11.77
CA HIS A 14 -6.79 2.51 -13.19
C HIS A 14 -7.02 1.03 -13.55
N LYS A 15 -6.82 0.13 -12.58
CA LYS A 15 -7.08 -1.31 -12.69
C LYS A 15 -7.88 -1.81 -11.49
N PRO A 16 -8.70 -2.86 -11.65
CA PRO A 16 -9.51 -3.39 -10.55
C PRO A 16 -8.74 -3.72 -9.27
N GLY A 17 -7.49 -4.18 -9.39
CA GLY A 17 -6.62 -4.55 -8.26
C GLY A 17 -5.70 -3.45 -7.73
N ASP A 18 -5.85 -2.21 -8.20
CA ASP A 18 -5.02 -1.11 -7.70
C ASP A 18 -5.36 -0.78 -6.24
N ILE A 19 -4.36 -0.41 -5.46
CA ILE A 19 -4.58 0.17 -4.14
C ILE A 19 -4.75 1.68 -4.35
N THR A 20 -5.83 2.27 -3.87
CA THR A 20 -6.00 3.74 -3.85
C THR A 20 -5.60 4.31 -2.49
N LEU A 21 -5.50 5.63 -2.39
CA LEU A 21 -5.30 6.31 -1.12
C LEU A 21 -6.44 6.02 -0.13
N ASP A 22 -7.68 5.86 -0.59
CA ASP A 22 -8.81 5.55 0.30
C ASP A 22 -8.74 4.11 0.84
N ASP A 23 -8.23 3.16 0.05
CA ASP A 23 -7.94 1.80 0.55
C ASP A 23 -6.90 1.86 1.67
N LEU A 24 -5.82 2.64 1.47
CA LEU A 24 -4.75 2.78 2.45
C LEU A 24 -5.20 3.53 3.71
N LYS A 25 -6.03 4.58 3.60
CA LYS A 25 -6.65 5.25 4.76
C LYS A 25 -7.51 4.30 5.57
N THR A 26 -8.30 3.46 4.90
CA THR A 26 -9.14 2.47 5.56
C THR A 26 -8.29 1.49 6.36
N ALA A 27 -7.22 0.95 5.75
CA ALA A 27 -6.27 0.08 6.43
C ALA A 27 -5.61 0.74 7.65
N ALA A 28 -5.19 2.00 7.50
CA ALA A 28 -4.58 2.77 8.59
C ALA A 28 -5.55 2.98 9.75
N SER A 29 -6.80 3.38 9.45
CA SER A 29 -7.83 3.65 10.47
C SER A 29 -8.24 2.41 11.27
N ASN A 30 -8.16 1.21 10.69
CA ASN A 30 -8.46 -0.04 11.39
C ASN A 30 -7.49 -0.35 12.54
N HIS A 31 -6.33 0.32 12.55
CA HIS A 31 -5.25 0.09 13.51
C HIS A 31 -4.79 1.38 14.21
N ASP A 32 -5.55 2.47 14.09
CA ASP A 32 -5.20 3.79 14.65
C ASP A 32 -3.80 4.27 14.19
N LEU A 33 -3.44 3.98 12.93
CA LEU A 33 -2.16 4.36 12.33
C LEU A 33 -2.32 5.57 11.41
N GLU A 34 -1.21 6.29 11.21
CA GLU A 34 -1.06 7.23 10.10
C GLU A 34 -0.95 6.48 8.77
N VAL A 35 -1.38 7.14 7.69
CA VAL A 35 -1.30 6.59 6.31
C VAL A 35 0.15 6.29 5.93
N GLU A 36 1.08 7.18 6.29
CA GLU A 36 2.53 7.02 6.05
C GLU A 36 3.07 5.78 6.78
N GLN A 37 2.80 5.66 8.09
CA GLN A 37 3.22 4.49 8.88
C GLN A 37 2.67 3.17 8.33
N THR A 38 1.43 3.19 7.81
CA THR A 38 0.82 2.01 7.17
C THR A 38 1.56 1.63 5.88
N ALA A 39 1.97 2.61 5.08
CA ALA A 39 2.77 2.38 3.88
C ALA A 39 4.15 1.79 4.23
N ASP A 40 4.81 2.31 5.25
CA ASP A 40 6.10 1.81 5.74
C ASP A 40 5.99 0.35 6.20
N ASN A 41 4.97 0.02 6.99
CA ASN A 41 4.72 -1.35 7.44
C ASN A 41 4.52 -2.33 6.28
N ILE A 42 3.80 -1.92 5.23
CA ILE A 42 3.60 -2.72 4.02
C ILE A 42 4.92 -2.92 3.28
N HIS A 43 5.73 -1.85 3.14
CA HIS A 43 7.02 -1.91 2.47
C HIS A 43 8.00 -2.85 3.19
N ASP A 44 8.14 -2.68 4.51
CA ASP A 44 9.05 -3.46 5.34
C ASP A 44 8.68 -4.95 5.32
N LEU A 45 7.39 -5.27 5.50
CA LEU A 45 6.93 -6.66 5.43
C LEU A 45 7.14 -7.26 4.02
N ALA A 46 6.82 -6.52 2.94
CA ALA A 46 7.05 -7.01 1.59
C ALA A 46 8.54 -7.29 1.33
N ARG A 47 9.43 -6.43 1.84
CA ARG A 47 10.88 -6.63 1.77
C ARG A 47 11.31 -7.90 2.52
N ASP A 48 10.82 -8.12 3.74
CA ASP A 48 11.13 -9.33 4.52
C ASP A 48 10.60 -10.60 3.85
N LEU A 49 9.39 -10.55 3.29
CA LEU A 49 8.80 -11.66 2.53
C LEU A 49 9.63 -11.98 1.27
N LYS A 50 10.15 -10.96 0.58
CA LYS A 50 11.05 -11.15 -0.57
C LYS A 50 12.38 -11.77 -0.15
N GLN A 51 12.99 -11.30 0.94
CA GLN A 51 14.26 -11.83 1.46
C GLN A 51 14.14 -13.28 1.93
N SER A 52 12.98 -13.65 2.49
CA SER A 52 12.67 -15.02 2.91
C SER A 52 12.17 -15.93 1.78
N GLY A 53 12.04 -15.42 0.54
CA GLY A 53 11.63 -16.19 -0.63
C GLY A 53 10.14 -16.53 -0.68
N GLN A 54 9.29 -15.85 0.09
CA GLN A 54 7.83 -16.06 0.11
C GLN A 54 7.11 -15.33 -1.03
N ILE A 55 7.70 -14.25 -1.53
CA ILE A 55 7.24 -13.50 -2.71
C ILE A 55 8.42 -13.20 -3.65
N THR A 56 8.12 -12.87 -4.90
CA THR A 56 9.09 -12.60 -5.97
C THR A 56 9.54 -11.14 -6.05
#